data_AF-A0A973FQ72-F1
#
_entry.id   AF-A0A973FQ72-F1
#
_cell.length_a   1.000
_cell.length_b   1.000
_cell.length_c   1.000
_cell.angle_alpha   90.00
_cell.angle_beta   90.00
_cell.angle_gamma   90.00
#
_symmetry.space_group_name_H-M   'P 1'
#
loop_
_entity.id
_entity.type
_entity.pdbx_description
1 polymer ?
#
loop_
_entity_poly.entity_id
_entity_poly.type
_entity_poly.pdbx_seq_one_letter_code
_entity_poly.pdbx_strand_id
1 'polypeptide(L)'
;MLDWLIIGGGLYGTHLALVLTRRCRIAPERLCILNPHETLLAVWERSMAATGMRYLRLTIVHHLALDPHDLWHFAWRRGGQAGLFHTEPDMVRWCPPRQGAAARRG
;
A
#
# COMPACT_ATOMS: atom_id res chain seq x y z
N MET A 1 -24.03 -2.80 -20.47
CA MET A 1 -24.64 -1.93 -19.45
C MET A 1 -23.81 -2.04 -18.19
N LEU A 2 -23.62 -0.94 -17.48
CA LEU A 2 -22.89 -0.91 -16.21
C LEU A 2 -23.82 -1.36 -15.08
N ASP A 3 -23.33 -2.22 -14.18
CA ASP A 3 -24.05 -2.57 -12.95
C ASP A 3 -23.59 -1.70 -11.77
N TRP A 4 -22.29 -1.43 -11.70
CA TRP A 4 -21.64 -0.84 -10.54
C TRP A 4 -20.81 0.37 -10.95
N LEU A 5 -21.10 1.50 -10.31
CA LEU A 5 -20.31 2.72 -10.41
C LEU A 5 -19.71 3.05 -9.05
N ILE A 6 -18.39 3.08 -8.97
CA ILE A 6 -17.64 3.52 -7.79
C ILE A 6 -17.23 4.98 -8.00
N ILE A 7 -17.57 5.86 -7.06
CA ILE A 7 -17.15 7.26 -7.10
C ILE A 7 -15.89 7.44 -6.25
N GLY A 8 -14.78 7.75 -6.91
CA GLY A 8 -13.47 7.99 -6.31
C GLY A 8 -12.54 6.78 -6.35
N GLY A 9 -11.34 6.98 -6.89
CA GLY A 9 -10.27 5.98 -6.99
C GLY A 9 -9.31 5.96 -5.80
N GLY A 10 -9.77 6.32 -4.61
CA GLY A 10 -8.96 6.27 -3.37
C GLY A 10 -8.73 4.85 -2.84
N LEU A 11 -8.20 4.73 -1.62
CA LEU A 11 -7.95 3.43 -0.97
C LEU A 11 -9.20 2.54 -0.97
N TYR A 12 -10.33 3.09 -0.50
CA TYR A 12 -11.59 2.34 -0.39
C TYR A 12 -12.19 1.99 -1.74
N GLY A 13 -12.24 2.93 -2.70
CA GLY A 13 -12.80 2.68 -4.02
C GLY A 13 -11.99 1.65 -4.80
N THR A 14 -10.66 1.71 -4.70
CA THR A 14 -9.76 0.73 -5.30
C THR A 14 -9.93 -0.65 -4.66
N HIS A 15 -9.98 -0.73 -3.33
CA HIS A 15 -10.18 -2.01 -2.63
C HIS A 15 -11.55 -2.61 -2.94
N LEU A 16 -12.62 -1.80 -2.96
CA LEU A 16 -13.95 -2.26 -3.33
C LEU A 16 -13.98 -2.83 -4.76
N ALA A 17 -13.32 -2.17 -5.71
CA ALA A 17 -13.20 -2.69 -7.07
C ALA A 17 -12.49 -4.05 -7.11
N LEU A 18 -11.43 -4.24 -6.33
CA LEU A 18 -10.75 -5.54 -6.19
C LEU A 18 -11.68 -6.59 -5.60
N VAL A 19 -12.45 -6.27 -4.56
CA VAL A 19 -13.40 -7.21 -3.94
C VAL A 19 -14.48 -7.61 -4.94
N LEU A 20 -15.10 -6.64 -5.62
CA LEU A 20 -16.17 -6.91 -6.58
C LEU A 20 -15.67 -7.78 -7.74
N THR A 21 -14.51 -7.48 -8.30
CA THR A 21 -13.97 -8.24 -9.45
C THR A 21 -13.44 -9.62 -9.05
N ARG A 22 -12.75 -9.74 -7.92
CA ARG A 22 -12.03 -10.98 -7.56
C ARG A 22 -12.80 -11.90 -6.64
N ARG A 23 -13.53 -11.36 -5.65
CA ARG A 23 -14.31 -12.17 -4.70
C ARG A 23 -15.74 -12.37 -5.17
N CYS A 24 -16.38 -11.32 -5.67
CA CYS A 24 -17.77 -11.38 -6.16
C CYS A 24 -17.85 -11.78 -7.64
N ARG A 25 -16.71 -11.91 -8.34
CA ARG A 25 -16.63 -12.31 -9.75
C ARG A 25 -17.44 -11.42 -10.69
N ILE A 26 -17.59 -10.14 -10.35
CA ILE A 26 -18.19 -9.15 -11.24
C ILE A 26 -17.25 -8.94 -12.43
N ALA A 27 -17.80 -9.05 -13.64
CA ALA A 27 -17.06 -8.83 -14.87
C ALA A 27 -16.56 -7.37 -14.91
N PRO A 28 -15.28 -7.11 -15.26
CA PRO A 28 -14.71 -5.77 -15.29
C PRO A 28 -15.51 -4.78 -16.15
N GLU A 29 -16.14 -5.25 -17.22
CA GLU A 29 -16.93 -4.45 -18.16
C GLU A 29 -18.25 -3.96 -17.55
N ARG A 30 -18.68 -4.55 -16.42
CA ARG A 30 -19.88 -4.17 -15.65
C ARG A 30 -19.56 -3.23 -14.48
N LEU A 31 -18.28 -2.92 -14.25
CA LEU A 31 -17.78 -2.09 -13.16
C LEU A 31 -17.00 -0.88 -13.71
N CYS A 32 -17.28 0.30 -13.17
CA CYS A 32 -16.55 1.51 -13.53
C CYS A 32 -16.17 2.27 -12.25
N ILE A 33 -14.97 2.85 -12.25
CA ILE A 33 -14.52 3.79 -11.23
C ILE A 33 -14.49 5.17 -11.86
N LEU A 34 -15.39 6.06 -11.43
CA LEU A 34 -15.32 7.47 -11.78
C LEU A 34 -14.34 8.16 -10.85
N ASN A 35 -13.18 8.53 -11.38
CA ASN A 35 -12.11 9.17 -10.62
C ASN A 35 -11.72 10.50 -11.30
N PRO A 36 -11.70 11.63 -10.58
CA PRO A 36 -11.33 12.92 -11.17
C PRO A 36 -9.83 13.07 -11.43
N HIS A 37 -9.02 12.06 -11.06
CA HIS A 37 -7.58 12.06 -11.25
C HIS A 37 -7.17 11.03 -12.32
N GLU A 38 -6.05 11.29 -12.98
CA GLU A 38 -5.51 10.43 -14.05
C GLU A 38 -5.20 9.02 -13.56
N THR A 39 -4.74 8.88 -12.32
CA THR A 39 -4.40 7.60 -11.70
C THR A 39 -5.24 7.34 -10.45
N LEU A 40 -5.49 6.06 -10.18
CA LEU A 40 -5.98 5.63 -8.88
C LEU A 40 -4.97 6.00 -7.80
N LEU A 41 -5.44 6.24 -6.58
CA LEU A 41 -4.64 6.60 -5.42
C LEU A 41 -3.85 7.92 -5.53
N ALA A 42 -4.01 8.73 -6.58
CA ALA A 42 -3.28 10.00 -6.74
C ALA A 42 -3.35 10.94 -5.52
N VAL A 43 -4.53 11.07 -4.89
CA VAL A 43 -4.70 11.88 -3.67
C VAL A 43 -3.98 11.26 -2.47
N TRP A 44 -4.00 9.94 -2.37
CA TRP A 44 -3.29 9.21 -1.33
C TRP A 44 -1.78 9.43 -1.50
N GLU A 45 -1.23 9.19 -2.68
CA GLU A 45 0.19 9.41 -3.00
C GLU A 45 0.62 10.85 -2.70
N ARG A 46 -0.18 11.85 -3.09
CA ARG A 46 0.10 13.25 -2.76
C ARG A 46 0.17 13.48 -1.25
N SER A 47 -0.75 12.89 -0.48
CA SER A 47 -0.78 13.00 0.98
C SER A 47 0.42 12.31 1.63
N MET A 48 0.82 11.14 1.12
CA MET A 48 2.02 10.41 1.55
C MET A 48 3.28 11.24 1.29
N ALA A 49 3.40 11.81 0.10
CA ALA A 49 4.53 12.65 -0.29
C ALA A 49 4.63 13.92 0.57
N ALA A 50 3.50 14.59 0.81
CA ALA A 50 3.44 15.79 1.65
C ALA A 50 3.87 15.55 3.10
N THR A 51 3.68 14.34 3.62
CA THR A 51 4.08 13.95 4.98
C THR A 51 5.48 13.32 5.04
N GLY A 52 6.15 13.13 3.90
CA GLY A 52 7.43 12.41 3.82
C GLY A 52 7.30 10.90 4.12
N MET A 53 6.07 10.36 4.15
CA MET A 53 5.83 8.96 4.46
C MET A 53 6.20 8.08 3.27
N ARG A 54 7.23 7.24 3.43
CA ARG A 54 7.73 6.33 2.38
C ARG A 54 7.11 4.93 2.43
N TYR A 55 6.68 4.50 3.61
CA TYR A 55 6.13 3.17 3.86
C TYR A 55 4.98 3.28 4.86
N LEU A 56 4.00 2.37 4.79
CA LEU A 56 3.01 2.25 5.87
C LEU A 56 3.68 1.65 7.10
N ARG A 57 3.24 2.08 8.29
CA ARG A 57 3.75 1.56 9.58
C ARG A 57 3.56 0.06 9.76
N LEU A 58 2.57 -0.54 9.08
CA LEU A 58 2.29 -1.97 9.16
C LEU A 58 1.70 -2.47 7.83
N THR A 59 2.56 -2.56 6.81
CA THR A 59 2.17 -3.00 5.45
C THR A 59 1.73 -4.46 5.38
N ILE A 60 2.07 -5.30 6.36
CA ILE A 60 1.75 -6.74 6.31
C ILE A 60 0.26 -7.03 6.47
N VAL A 61 -0.49 -6.18 7.20
CA VAL A 61 -1.95 -6.33 7.36
C VAL A 61 -2.76 -5.17 6.79
N HIS A 62 -2.14 -4.00 6.57
CA HIS A 62 -2.84 -2.80 6.08
C HIS A 62 -2.44 -2.46 4.63
N HIS A 63 -2.53 -3.43 3.74
CA HIS A 63 -2.34 -3.25 2.29
C HIS A 63 -3.68 -3.40 1.54
N LEU A 64 -3.69 -2.95 0.28
CA LEU A 64 -4.90 -2.95 -0.56
C LEU A 64 -5.32 -4.32 -1.09
N ALA A 65 -4.46 -5.33 -0.97
CA ALA A 65 -4.74 -6.65 -1.52
C ALA A 65 -5.83 -7.36 -0.73
N LEU A 66 -6.29 -8.48 -1.28
CA LEU A 66 -7.48 -9.14 -0.77
C LEU A 66 -7.14 -10.07 0.38
N ASP A 67 -5.99 -10.71 0.34
CA ASP A 67 -5.54 -11.60 1.41
C ASP A 67 -4.57 -10.87 2.36
N PRO A 68 -4.75 -11.00 3.69
CA PRO A 68 -3.81 -10.46 4.66
C PRO A 68 -2.36 -10.96 4.48
N HIS A 69 -2.14 -12.10 3.83
CA HIS A 69 -0.81 -12.65 3.56
C HIS A 69 -0.31 -12.34 2.14
N ASP A 70 -1.06 -11.62 1.30
CA ASP A 70 -0.67 -11.36 -0.10
C ASP A 70 0.69 -10.66 -0.21
N LEU A 71 0.97 -9.69 0.66
CA LEU A 71 2.27 -9.00 0.65
C LEU A 71 3.40 -9.92 1.12
N TRP A 72 3.11 -10.81 2.06
CA TRP A 72 4.05 -11.82 2.54
C TRP A 72 4.39 -12.83 1.43
N HIS A 73 3.37 -13.38 0.78
CA HIS A 73 3.53 -14.26 -0.38
C HIS A 73 4.27 -13.54 -1.52
N PHE A 74 3.98 -12.26 -1.76
CA PHE A 74 4.70 -11.46 -2.74
C PHE A 74 6.19 -11.37 -2.43
N ALA A 75 6.57 -11.02 -1.20
CA ALA A 75 7.99 -10.89 -0.84
C ALA A 75 8.71 -12.24 -0.91
N TRP A 76 8.09 -13.32 -0.43
CA TRP A 76 8.66 -14.66 -0.53
C TRP A 76 8.92 -15.09 -1.97
N ARG A 77 7.97 -14.86 -2.89
CA ARG A 77 8.18 -15.11 -4.33
C ARG A 77 9.33 -14.29 -4.93
N ARG A 78 9.70 -13.18 -4.29
CA ARG A 78 10.82 -12.31 -4.68
C ARG A 78 12.13 -12.62 -3.95
N GLY A 79 12.19 -13.71 -3.16
CA GLY A 79 13.37 -14.09 -2.39
C GLY A 79 13.53 -13.33 -1.07
N GLY A 80 12.48 -12.66 -0.57
CA GLY A 80 12.47 -12.01 0.72
C GLY A 80 12.62 -13.00 1.87
N GLN A 81 13.48 -12.69 2.84
CA GLN A 81 13.68 -13.51 4.04
C GLN A 81 12.59 -13.26 5.09
N ALA A 82 12.27 -14.29 5.88
CA ALA A 82 11.23 -14.23 6.93
C ALA A 82 11.45 -13.11 7.98
N GLY A 83 12.70 -12.68 8.20
CA GLY A 83 13.04 -11.60 9.14
C GLY A 83 12.75 -10.17 8.66
N LEU A 84 12.23 -9.99 7.43
CA LEU A 84 11.84 -8.66 6.90
C LEU A 84 10.47 -8.20 7.38
N PHE A 85 9.71 -9.09 8.02
CA PHE A 85 8.41 -8.78 8.57
C PHE A 85 8.57 -8.57 10.07
N HIS A 86 8.58 -7.31 10.50
CA HIS A 86 8.56 -6.99 11.93
C HIS A 86 7.27 -7.53 12.55
N THR A 87 7.37 -8.65 13.24
CA THR A 87 6.41 -9.12 14.24
C THR A 87 7.19 -9.29 15.53
N GLU A 88 7.28 -8.26 16.38
CA GLU A 88 7.59 -8.36 17.82
C GLU A 88 7.21 -7.08 18.59
N PRO A 89 6.95 -7.16 19.92
CA PRO A 89 6.15 -6.20 20.72
C PRO A 89 6.89 -4.93 21.18
N ASP A 90 8.17 -4.77 20.83
CA ASP A 90 9.03 -3.74 21.42
C ASP A 90 9.07 -2.47 20.57
N MET A 91 7.95 -1.76 20.60
CA MET A 91 7.75 -0.48 19.94
C MET A 91 8.50 0.68 20.65
N VAL A 92 9.75 0.51 21.08
CA VAL A 92 10.63 1.64 21.47
C VAL A 92 12.10 1.29 21.17
N ARG A 93 12.54 1.51 19.94
CA ARG A 93 13.87 2.08 19.65
C ARG A 93 13.93 2.54 18.20
N TRP A 94 13.44 3.76 17.99
CA TRP A 94 13.84 4.60 16.87
C TRP A 94 15.37 4.70 16.82
N CYS A 95 16.01 4.07 15.83
CA CYS A 95 17.41 4.34 15.48
C CYS A 95 17.39 5.41 14.38
N PRO A 96 17.74 6.68 14.66
CA PRO A 96 17.80 7.68 13.61
C PRO A 96 18.92 7.34 12.62
N PRO A 97 18.82 7.77 11.35
CA PRO A 97 19.91 7.60 10.40
C PRO A 97 21.17 8.27 10.93
N ARG A 98 22.31 7.56 10.85
CA ARG A 98 23.62 8.10 11.23
C ARG A 98 23.87 9.39 10.43
N GLN A 99 23.78 10.53 11.10
CA GLN A 99 24.22 11.81 10.55
C GLN A 99 25.72 11.70 10.26
N GLY A 100 26.13 12.25 9.11
CA GLY A 100 27.45 12.08 8.52
C GLY A 100 28.60 12.33 9.49
N ALA A 101 29.58 11.41 9.47
CA ALA A 101 30.88 11.67 10.03
C ALA A 101 31.53 12.78 9.21
N ALA A 102 31.53 13.99 9.75
CA ALA A 102 32.40 15.07 9.33
C ALA A 102 33.85 14.62 9.51
N ALA A 103 34.51 14.20 8.44
CA ALA A 103 35.96 14.07 8.41
C ALA A 103 36.54 15.48 8.25
N ARG A 104 36.71 16.18 9.37
CA ARG A 104 37.73 17.23 9.48
C ARG A 104 39.08 16.52 9.61
N ARG A 105 39.99 16.75 8.68
CA ARG A 105 41.43 16.67 8.93
C ARG A 105 42.06 17.92 8.34
N GLY A 106 42.62 18.74 9.22
CA GLY A 106 43.74 19.61 8.87
C GLY A 106 45.03 18.79 8.83
#